data_AF-A0A397W6G8-F1
#
_entry.id   AF-A0A397W6G8-F1
#
_cell.length_a   1.000
_cell.length_b   1.000
_cell.length_c   1.000
_cell.angle_alpha   90.00
_cell.angle_beta   90.00
_cell.angle_gamma   90.00
#
_symmetry.space_group_name_H-M   'P 1'
#
loop_
_entity.id
_entity.type
_entity.pdbx_description
1 polymer ?
#
loop_
_entity_poly.entity_id
_entity_poly.type
_entity_poly.pdbx_seq_one_letter_code
_entity_poly.pdbx_strand_id
1 'polypeptide(L)'
;SPQFFESLKKEAREFFEQGKFLKALEHFEIIFKNCQLSLDEQVNITSWDLSHNRGFENFNELISALRKNTTLTSLDLSSNELGAFGGSLLSEELYKNTTLTSLILKKK
;
A
#
# COMPACT_ATOMS: atom_id res chain seq x y z
N SER A 1 -0.62 20.32 13.34
CA SER A 1 0.39 21.28 12.84
C SER A 1 1.18 20.64 11.70
N PRO A 2 1.91 21.40 10.86
CA PRO A 2 2.78 20.81 9.83
C PRO A 2 3.76 19.76 10.37
N GLN A 3 4.38 19.99 11.55
CA GLN A 3 5.28 18.99 12.15
C GLN A 3 4.58 17.66 12.49
N PHE A 4 3.30 17.67 12.85
CA PHE A 4 2.56 16.44 13.15
C PHE A 4 2.45 15.54 11.91
N PHE A 5 2.07 16.10 10.76
CA PHE A 5 1.92 15.31 9.53
C PHE A 5 3.26 14.83 8.98
N GLU A 6 4.34 15.60 9.15
CA GLU A 6 5.68 15.14 8.78
C GLU A 6 6.17 13.98 9.65
N SER A 7 5.92 14.01 10.97
CA SER A 7 6.18 12.86 11.84
C SER A 7 5.36 11.64 11.43
N LEU A 8 4.07 11.85 11.14
CA LEU A 8 3.16 10.78 10.74
C LEU A 8 3.57 10.15 9.40
N LYS A 9 4.02 10.97 8.44
CA LYS A 9 4.57 10.50 7.15
C LYS A 9 5.79 9.61 7.40
N LYS A 10 6.70 10.04 8.30
CA LYS A 10 7.89 9.26 8.65
C LYS A 10 7.53 7.92 9.28
N GLU A 11 6.63 7.92 10.27
CA GLU A 11 6.14 6.69 10.92
C GLU A 11 5.48 5.74 9.91
N ALA A 12 4.67 6.27 8.99
CA ALA A 12 4.03 5.49 7.93
C ALA A 12 5.08 4.77 7.06
N ARG A 13 6.17 5.46 6.70
CA ARG A 13 7.28 4.88 5.92
C ARG A 13 8.02 3.80 6.71
N GLU A 14 8.29 4.04 7.99
CA GLU A 14 8.94 3.05 8.87
C GLU A 14 8.07 1.77 8.99
N PHE A 15 6.75 1.91 9.14
CA PHE A 15 5.85 0.75 9.13
C PHE A 15 5.86 0.03 7.78
N PHE A 16 5.87 0.79 6.69
CA PHE A 16 5.90 0.24 5.34
C PHE A 16 7.16 -0.60 5.10
N GLU A 17 8.34 -0.09 5.47
CA GLU A 17 9.62 -0.79 5.37
C GLU A 17 9.68 -2.05 6.25
N GLN A 18 8.98 -2.04 7.39
CA GLN A 18 8.82 -3.21 8.26
C GLN A 18 7.77 -4.22 7.75
N GLY A 19 7.07 -3.93 6.65
CA GLY A 19 5.98 -4.74 6.12
C GLY A 19 4.67 -4.68 6.93
N LYS A 20 4.55 -3.72 7.85
CA LYS A 20 3.34 -3.46 8.64
C LYS A 20 2.37 -2.60 7.84
N PHE A 21 1.93 -3.13 6.69
CA PHE A 21 1.21 -2.38 5.66
C PHE A 21 -0.11 -1.79 6.14
N LEU A 22 -0.85 -2.49 7.01
CA LEU A 22 -2.10 -1.96 7.53
C LEU A 22 -1.87 -0.68 8.35
N LYS A 23 -0.83 -0.65 9.19
CA LYS A 23 -0.49 0.55 9.97
C LYS A 23 -0.02 1.68 9.07
N ALA A 24 0.84 1.36 8.09
CA ALA A 24 1.29 2.35 7.11
C ALA A 24 0.10 2.99 6.38
N LEU A 25 -0.86 2.18 5.92
CA LEU A 25 -2.09 2.65 5.28
C LEU A 25 -2.90 3.56 6.20
N GLU A 26 -3.13 3.17 7.46
CA GLU A 26 -3.90 3.97 8.41
C GLU A 26 -3.31 5.39 8.57
N HIS A 27 -1.98 5.52 8.59
CA HIS A 27 -1.32 6.81 8.60
C HIS A 27 -1.46 7.57 7.27
N PHE A 28 -1.22 6.92 6.13
CA PHE A 28 -1.38 7.57 4.82
C PHE A 28 -2.80 8.06 4.57
N GLU A 29 -3.82 7.31 5.01
CA GLU A 29 -5.22 7.69 4.97
C GLU A 29 -5.50 8.98 5.77
N ILE A 30 -4.94 9.06 6.99
CA ILE A 30 -5.05 10.27 7.82
C ILE A 30 -4.36 11.45 7.12
N ILE A 31 -3.17 11.26 6.57
CA ILE A 31 -2.42 12.30 5.88
C ILE A 31 -3.19 12.78 4.65
N PHE A 32 -3.67 11.87 3.81
CA PHE A 32 -4.40 12.20 2.58
C PHE A 32 -5.69 12.97 2.86
N LYS A 33 -6.45 12.60 3.90
CA LYS A 33 -7.73 13.22 4.23
C LYS A 33 -7.62 14.56 4.95
N ASN A 34 -6.50 14.83 5.64
CA ASN A 34 -6.39 15.97 6.56
C ASN A 34 -5.26 16.95 6.23
N CYS A 35 -4.37 16.63 5.30
CA CYS A 35 -3.26 17.48 4.91
C CYS A 35 -3.48 18.06 3.51
N GLN A 36 -3.16 19.34 3.31
CA GLN A 36 -3.06 19.89 1.95
C GLN A 36 -1.74 19.43 1.34
N LEU A 37 -1.82 18.50 0.41
CA LEU A 37 -0.68 17.90 -0.27
C LEU A 37 -0.58 18.42 -1.70
N SER A 38 0.65 18.64 -2.15
CA SER A 38 0.93 18.77 -3.59
C SER A 38 0.55 17.49 -4.34
N LEU A 39 0.37 17.58 -5.66
CA LEU A 39 0.05 16.40 -6.48
C LEU A 39 1.12 15.31 -6.36
N ASP A 40 2.40 15.69 -6.36
CA ASP A 40 3.52 14.74 -6.22
C ASP A 40 3.48 14.00 -4.87
N GLU A 41 3.12 14.70 -3.78
CA GLU A 41 2.96 14.07 -2.48
C GLU A 41 1.77 13.12 -2.43
N GLN A 42 0.65 13.48 -3.06
CA GLN A 42 -0.52 12.60 -3.15
C GLN A 42 -0.17 11.31 -3.90
N VAL A 43 0.52 11.41 -5.04
CA VAL A 43 1.00 10.25 -5.79
C VAL A 43 1.91 9.39 -4.92
N ASN A 44 2.85 10.01 -4.19
CA ASN A 44 3.83 9.31 -3.35
C ASN A 44 3.20 8.52 -2.19
N ILE A 45 2.08 8.96 -1.63
CA ILE A 45 1.41 8.24 -0.53
C ILE A 45 0.33 7.25 -1.01
N THR A 46 -0.17 7.41 -2.23
CA THR A 46 -1.20 6.55 -2.84
C THR A 46 -0.64 5.54 -3.86
N SER A 47 0.69 5.51 -4.04
CA SER A 47 1.36 4.55 -4.91
C SER A 47 2.36 3.74 -4.10
N TRP A 48 2.17 2.42 -4.07
CA TRP A 48 3.03 1.50 -3.32
C TRP A 48 3.84 0.63 -4.28
N ASP A 49 5.16 0.66 -4.12
CA ASP A 49 6.08 -0.26 -4.77
C ASP A 49 6.48 -1.34 -3.76
N LEU A 50 5.98 -2.55 -3.99
CA LEU A 50 6.33 -3.75 -3.26
C LEU A 50 6.99 -4.77 -4.17
N SER A 51 7.57 -4.33 -5.29
CA SER A 51 8.29 -5.21 -6.20
C SER A 51 9.52 -5.82 -5.51
N HIS A 52 9.96 -6.99 -6.00
CA HIS A 52 11.18 -7.66 -5.55
C HIS A 52 11.23 -8.10 -4.06
N ASN A 53 10.09 -8.25 -3.40
CA ASN A 53 9.95 -8.82 -2.06
C ASN A 53 9.82 -10.37 -2.10
N ARG A 54 10.97 -11.04 -2.28
CA ARG A 54 11.03 -12.52 -2.25
C ARG A 54 10.51 -13.07 -0.92
N GLY A 55 9.71 -14.13 -0.96
CA GLY A 55 9.17 -14.77 0.24
C GLY A 55 8.01 -14.06 0.91
N PHE A 56 7.56 -12.89 0.40
CA PHE A 56 6.37 -12.10 0.76
C PHE A 56 5.65 -12.47 2.08
N GLU A 57 6.38 -12.52 3.20
CA GLU A 57 5.87 -13.00 4.50
C GLU A 57 4.76 -12.10 5.05
N ASN A 58 4.78 -10.84 4.62
CA ASN A 58 3.84 -9.80 5.00
C ASN A 58 2.61 -9.76 4.08
N PHE A 59 2.31 -10.84 3.35
CA PHE A 59 1.18 -10.88 2.44
C PHE A 59 -0.17 -10.67 3.14
N ASN A 60 -0.35 -11.26 4.31
CA ASN A 60 -1.57 -11.08 5.09
C ASN A 60 -1.77 -9.63 5.56
N GLU A 61 -0.69 -8.91 5.86
CA GLU A 61 -0.73 -7.48 6.16
C GLU A 61 -1.17 -6.67 4.93
N LEU A 62 -0.66 -7.02 3.75
CA LEU A 62 -1.07 -6.39 2.48
C LEU A 62 -2.56 -6.61 2.21
N ILE A 63 -3.04 -7.86 2.33
CA ILE A 63 -4.46 -8.20 2.16
C ILE A 63 -5.33 -7.40 3.15
N SER A 64 -4.87 -7.29 4.40
CA SER A 64 -5.59 -6.52 5.43
C SER A 64 -5.63 -5.01 5.11
N ALA A 65 -4.53 -4.46 4.58
CA ALA A 65 -4.49 -3.08 4.11
C ALA A 65 -5.44 -2.87 2.91
N LEU A 66 -5.37 -3.73 1.89
CA LEU A 66 -6.22 -3.63 0.69
C LEU A 66 -7.71 -3.69 1.00
N ARG A 67 -8.11 -4.47 2.00
CA ARG A 67 -9.50 -4.56 2.47
C ARG A 67 -10.02 -3.25 3.08
N LYS A 68 -9.16 -2.49 3.77
CA LYS A 68 -9.53 -1.20 4.39
C LYS A 68 -9.23 0.01 3.50
N ASN A 69 -8.53 -0.19 2.39
CA ASN A 69 -8.02 0.87 1.56
C ASN A 69 -9.12 1.74 0.95
N THR A 70 -8.99 3.06 1.11
CA THR A 70 -9.85 4.06 0.45
C THR A 70 -9.09 5.09 -0.37
N THR A 71 -7.75 5.01 -0.45
CA THR A 71 -6.92 6.03 -1.09
C THR A 71 -5.81 5.50 -2.00
N LEU A 72 -5.29 4.28 -1.79
CA LEU A 72 -4.25 3.68 -2.62
C LEU A 72 -4.77 3.49 -4.05
N THR A 73 -4.03 4.05 -5.03
CA THR A 73 -4.39 4.06 -6.45
C THR A 73 -3.48 3.20 -7.31
N SER A 74 -2.23 2.94 -6.87
CA SER A 74 -1.27 2.11 -7.60
C SER A 74 -0.56 1.13 -6.68
N LEU A 75 -0.42 -0.12 -7.13
CA LEU A 75 0.31 -1.18 -6.42
C LEU A 75 1.19 -1.97 -7.39
N ASP A 76 2.50 -1.98 -7.15
CA ASP A 76 3.46 -2.83 -7.85
C ASP A 76 3.84 -4.05 -6.99
N LEU A 77 3.54 -5.25 -7.49
CA LEU A 77 3.92 -6.54 -6.90
C LEU A 77 4.79 -7.36 -7.86
N SER A 78 5.39 -6.72 -8.85
CA SER A 78 6.23 -7.38 -9.85
C SER A 78 7.42 -8.09 -9.20
N SER A 79 7.87 -9.16 -9.83
CA SER A 79 8.99 -9.98 -9.34
C SER A 79 8.80 -10.58 -7.93
N ASN A 80 7.55 -10.72 -7.46
CA ASN A 80 7.22 -11.44 -6.23
C ASN A 80 6.75 -12.88 -6.51
N GLU A 81 6.92 -13.75 -5.52
CA GLU A 81 6.43 -15.13 -5.54
C GLU A 81 5.13 -15.25 -4.77
N LEU A 82 4.03 -14.81 -5.39
CA LEU A 82 2.70 -14.83 -4.75
C LEU A 82 2.12 -16.26 -4.62
N GLY A 83 2.50 -17.15 -5.55
CA GLY A 83 1.92 -18.48 -5.67
C GLY A 83 0.41 -18.47 -5.97
N ALA A 84 -0.19 -19.66 -6.08
CA ALA A 84 -1.63 -19.78 -6.36
C ALA A 84 -2.48 -19.26 -5.19
N PHE A 85 -2.06 -19.55 -3.96
CA PHE A 85 -2.76 -19.10 -2.74
C PHE A 85 -2.76 -17.57 -2.64
N GLY A 86 -1.60 -16.92 -2.82
CA GLY A 86 -1.53 -15.46 -2.79
C GLY A 86 -2.34 -14.82 -3.91
N GLY A 87 -2.25 -15.36 -5.14
CA GLY A 87 -3.08 -14.91 -6.27
C GLY A 87 -4.58 -14.97 -5.98
N SER A 88 -5.06 -16.04 -5.34
CA SER A 88 -6.48 -16.18 -4.97
C SER A 88 -6.91 -15.10 -3.97
N LEU A 89 -6.15 -14.89 -2.89
CA LEU A 89 -6.46 -13.88 -1.88
C LEU A 89 -6.46 -12.45 -2.46
N LEU A 90 -5.47 -12.12 -3.30
CA LEU A 90 -5.45 -10.83 -3.99
C LEU A 90 -6.68 -10.65 -4.86
N SER A 91 -7.07 -11.66 -5.64
CA SER A 91 -8.24 -11.57 -6.51
C SER A 91 -9.53 -11.28 -5.75
N GLU A 92 -9.70 -11.89 -4.57
CA GLU A 92 -10.90 -11.71 -3.75
C GLU A 92 -11.02 -10.28 -3.19
N GLU A 93 -9.91 -9.71 -2.71
CA GLU A 93 -9.93 -8.34 -2.18
C GLU A 93 -9.97 -7.29 -3.29
N LEU A 94 -9.25 -7.52 -4.40
CA LEU A 94 -9.23 -6.60 -5.53
C LEU A 94 -10.59 -6.49 -6.22
N TYR A 95 -11.38 -7.56 -6.23
CA TYR A 95 -12.77 -7.52 -6.72
C TYR A 95 -13.65 -6.52 -5.95
N LYS A 96 -13.35 -6.29 -4.65
CA LYS A 96 -14.09 -5.36 -3.77
C LYS A 96 -13.46 -3.96 -3.74
N ASN A 97 -12.21 -3.85 -4.15
CA ASN A 97 -11.45 -2.59 -4.12
C ASN A 97 -11.90 -1.68 -5.27
N THR A 98 -12.20 -0.42 -4.95
CA THR A 98 -12.74 0.56 -5.91
C THR A 98 -11.79 1.72 -6.19
N THR A 99 -10.60 1.71 -5.58
CA THR A 99 -9.67 2.85 -5.55
C THR A 99 -8.37 2.55 -6.29
N LEU A 100 -7.94 1.29 -6.33
CA LEU A 100 -6.83 0.87 -7.17
C LEU A 100 -7.19 1.00 -8.65
N THR A 101 -6.36 1.73 -9.38
CA THR A 101 -6.47 1.95 -10.82
C THR A 101 -5.31 1.32 -11.60
N SER A 102 -4.21 1.02 -10.92
CA SER A 102 -3.02 0.40 -11.48
C SER A 102 -2.54 -0.76 -10.60
N LEU A 103 -2.31 -1.91 -11.21
CA LEU A 103 -1.77 -3.10 -10.56
C LEU A 103 -0.74 -3.76 -11.48
N ILE A 104 0.47 -3.99 -10.97
CA ILE A 104 1.57 -4.61 -11.73
C ILE A 104 1.93 -5.94 -11.07
N LEU A 105 1.76 -7.07 -11.78
CA LEU A 105 2.01 -8.43 -11.26
C LEU A 105 3.13 -9.19 -12.01
N LYS A 106 3.81 -8.54 -12.97
CA LYS A 106 4.68 -9.23 -13.92
C LYS A 106 5.85 -9.94 -13.21
N LYS A 107 6.01 -11.24 -13.44
CA LYS A 107 7.28 -11.95 -13.17
C LYS A 107 8.28 -11.62 -14.29
N LYS A 108 9.54 -11.37 -13.91
CA LYS A 108 10.65 -11.35 -14.89
C LYS A 108 10.89 -12.75 -15.43
#